data_AF-A0A7U9R2H2-F1
#
_entry.id   AF-A0A7U9R2H2-F1
#
_cell.length_a   1.000
_cell.length_b   1.000
_cell.length_c   1.000
_cell.angle_alpha   90.00
_cell.angle_beta   90.00
_cell.angle_gamma   90.00
#
_symmetry.space_group_name_H-M   'P 1'
#
loop_
_entity.id
_entity.type
_entity.pdbx_description
1 polymer ?
#
loop_
_entity_poly.entity_id
_entity_poly.type
_entity_poly.pdbx_seq_one_letter_code
_entity_poly.pdbx_strand_id
1 'polypeptide(L)'
;MNKSLLQQFYDGDIYPAEQILPKDSKYKELCGEIGIMEDKFKERLLPEDRIAFEKIKGMEEQINIRFAFSNFSYGFRLGIMFMADAFTADEAFIQQ
;
A
#
# COMPACT_ATOMS: atom_id res chain seq x y z
N MET A 1 -3.26 -15.63 -24.20
CA MET A 1 -2.55 -14.35 -24.45
C MET A 1 -2.59 -13.55 -23.17
N ASN A 2 -1.47 -12.93 -22.77
CA ASN A 2 -1.47 -12.03 -21.61
C ASN A 2 -2.17 -10.71 -21.99
N LYS A 3 -3.00 -10.17 -21.08
CA LYS A 3 -3.65 -8.86 -21.26
C LYS A 3 -2.58 -7.76 -21.32
N SER A 4 -2.79 -6.74 -22.15
CA SER A 4 -1.94 -5.54 -22.12
C SER A 4 -2.10 -4.80 -20.78
N LEU A 5 -1.11 -3.99 -20.39
CA LEU A 5 -1.20 -3.21 -19.15
C LEU A 5 -2.43 -2.27 -19.14
N LEU A 6 -2.74 -1.66 -20.29
CA LEU A 6 -3.90 -0.78 -20.44
C LEU A 6 -5.22 -1.55 -20.26
N GLN A 7 -5.29 -2.77 -20.80
CA GLN A 7 -6.47 -3.61 -20.62
C GLN A 7 -6.61 -4.09 -19.17
N GLN A 8 -5.52 -4.47 -18.51
CA GLN A 8 -5.52 -4.80 -17.09
C GLN A 8 -5.99 -3.61 -16.24
N PHE A 9 -5.58 -2.39 -16.58
CA PHE A 9 -6.06 -1.18 -15.90
C PHE A 9 -7.56 -0.93 -16.14
N TYR A 10 -8.03 -1.05 -17.38
CA TYR A 10 -9.44 -0.87 -17.73
C TYR A 10 -10.35 -1.90 -17.06
N ASP A 11 -9.91 -3.16 -17.03
CA ASP A 11 -10.65 -4.27 -16.44
C ASP A 11 -10.63 -4.26 -14.89
N GLY A 12 -9.81 -3.40 -14.28
CA GLY A 12 -9.63 -3.33 -12.82
C GLY A 12 -8.70 -4.40 -12.24
N ASP A 13 -7.92 -5.10 -13.07
CA ASP A 13 -6.95 -6.11 -12.64
C ASP A 13 -5.73 -5.47 -11.93
N ILE A 14 -5.51 -4.17 -12.12
CA ILE A 14 -4.47 -3.39 -11.43
C ILE A 14 -5.13 -2.57 -10.33
N TYR A 15 -4.96 -3.01 -9.09
CA TYR A 15 -5.41 -2.31 -7.91
C TYR A 15 -4.30 -2.25 -6.86
N PRO A 16 -3.44 -1.22 -6.92
CA PRO A 16 -2.25 -1.13 -6.09
C PRO A 16 -2.55 -1.22 -4.59
N ALA A 17 -3.69 -0.68 -4.14
CA ALA A 17 -4.09 -0.70 -2.74
C ALA A 17 -4.19 -2.12 -2.14
N GLU A 18 -4.49 -3.13 -2.95
CA GLU A 18 -4.58 -4.54 -2.50
C GLU A 18 -3.39 -5.38 -2.95
N GLN A 19 -2.63 -4.93 -3.94
CA GLN A 19 -1.59 -5.72 -4.59
C GLN A 19 -0.17 -5.43 -4.09
N ILE A 20 0.07 -4.27 -3.45
CA ILE A 20 1.39 -3.91 -2.90
C ILE A 20 1.67 -4.53 -1.52
N LEU A 21 0.87 -5.50 -1.09
CA LEU A 21 1.05 -6.16 0.19
C LEU A 21 2.43 -6.84 0.26
N PRO A 22 3.15 -6.71 1.39
CA PRO A 22 4.38 -7.46 1.62
C PRO A 22 4.10 -8.96 1.45
N LYS A 23 4.93 -9.62 0.64
CA LYS A 23 4.79 -11.05 0.31
C LYS A 23 5.47 -11.96 1.32
N ASP A 24 6.21 -11.40 2.28
CA ASP A 24 6.89 -12.19 3.28
C ASP A 24 5.89 -12.79 4.28
N SER A 25 6.13 -14.03 4.68
CA SER A 25 5.26 -14.74 5.62
C SER A 25 5.16 -14.06 6.98
N LYS A 26 6.20 -13.30 7.35
CA LYS A 26 6.30 -12.61 8.64
C LYS A 26 5.31 -11.45 8.73
N TYR A 27 5.08 -10.70 7.64
CA TYR A 27 4.04 -9.69 7.59
C TYR A 27 2.67 -10.28 7.95
N LYS A 28 2.30 -11.39 7.29
CA LYS A 28 1.01 -12.05 7.55
C LYS A 28 0.90 -12.59 8.98
N GLU A 29 1.98 -13.15 9.50
CA GLU A 29 2.08 -13.63 10.89
C GLU A 29 1.85 -12.49 11.88
N LEU A 30 2.58 -11.38 11.73
CA LEU A 30 2.45 -10.20 12.59
C LEU A 30 1.04 -9.60 12.55
N CYS A 31 0.42 -9.51 11.36
CA CYS A 31 -0.98 -9.07 11.25
C CYS A 31 -1.93 -9.99 12.03
N GLY A 32 -1.71 -11.31 11.96
CA GLY A 32 -2.48 -12.29 12.72
C GLY A 32 -2.28 -12.16 14.23
N GLU A 33 -1.04 -12.00 14.68
CA GLU A 33 -0.70 -11.78 16.09
C GLU A 33 -1.34 -10.50 16.65
N ILE A 34 -1.29 -9.41 15.89
CA ILE A 34 -1.97 -8.16 16.26
C ILE A 34 -3.46 -8.41 16.46
N GLY A 35 -4.14 -9.06 15.52
CA GLY A 35 -5.57 -9.35 15.65
C GLY A 35 -5.90 -10.18 16.90
N ILE A 36 -5.14 -11.25 17.16
CA ILE A 36 -5.32 -12.08 18.36
C ILE A 36 -5.14 -11.26 19.64
N MET A 37 -4.14 -10.39 19.68
CA MET A 37 -3.86 -9.55 20.84
C MET A 37 -4.92 -8.46 21.03
N GLU A 38 -5.41 -7.86 19.95
CA GLU A 38 -6.50 -6.89 19.97
C GLU A 38 -7.79 -7.52 20.51
N ASP A 39 -8.15 -8.72 20.05
CA ASP A 39 -9.36 -9.41 20.53
C ASP A 39 -9.28 -9.73 22.02
N LYS A 40 -8.15 -10.30 22.49
CA LYS A 40 -7.91 -10.55 23.92
C LYS A 40 -7.95 -9.28 24.76
N PHE A 41 -7.47 -8.17 24.21
CA PHE A 41 -7.49 -6.89 24.90
C PHE A 41 -8.92 -6.33 24.99
N LYS A 42 -9.68 -6.38 23.89
CA LYS A 42 -11.08 -5.93 23.81
C LYS A 42 -12.00 -6.65 24.81
N GLU A 43 -11.77 -7.93 25.08
CA GLU A 43 -12.54 -8.70 26.07
C GLU A 43 -12.41 -8.16 27.50
N ARG A 44 -11.34 -7.40 27.80
CA ARG A 44 -11.05 -6.86 29.12
C ARG A 44 -11.49 -5.41 29.29
N LEU A 45 -11.94 -4.77 28.22
CA LEU A 45 -12.37 -3.38 28.22
C LEU A 45 -13.82 -3.23 28.67
N LEU A 46 -14.11 -2.11 29.33
CA LEU A 46 -15.49 -1.68 29.52
C LEU A 46 -16.13 -1.32 28.16
N PRO A 47 -17.46 -1.36 28.02
CA PRO A 47 -18.14 -1.07 26.76
C PRO A 47 -17.74 0.29 26.14
N GLU A 48 -17.63 1.34 26.95
CA GLU A 48 -17.22 2.68 26.53
C GLU A 48 -15.78 2.72 26.01
N ASP A 49 -14.87 1.99 26.66
CA ASP A 49 -13.47 1.91 26.26
C ASP A 49 -13.31 1.09 24.99
N ARG A 50 -14.16 0.08 24.78
CA ARG A 50 -14.19 -0.67 23.52
C ARG A 50 -14.61 0.22 22.35
N ILE A 51 -15.60 1.09 22.54
CA ILE A 51 -16.01 2.06 21.50
C ILE A 51 -14.86 3.02 21.19
N ALA A 52 -14.18 3.54 22.22
CA ALA A 52 -13.02 4.41 22.04
C ALA A 52 -11.88 3.68 21.30
N PHE A 53 -11.62 2.42 21.65
CA PHE A 53 -10.61 1.60 21.01
C PHE A 53 -10.88 1.40 19.51
N GLU A 54 -12.10 0.97 19.13
CA GLU A 54 -12.46 0.81 17.71
C GLU A 54 -12.35 2.14 16.94
N LYS A 55 -12.70 3.26 17.59
CA LYS A 55 -12.54 4.59 16.98
C LYS A 55 -11.06 4.92 16.73
N ILE A 56 -10.17 4.60 17.67
CA ILE A 56 -8.72 4.77 17.48
C ILE A 56 -8.25 3.93 16.30
N LYS A 57 -8.62 2.64 16.24
CA LYS A 57 -8.27 1.75 15.13
C LYS A 57 -8.74 2.29 13.78
N GLY A 58 -9.99 2.76 13.70
CA GLY A 58 -10.53 3.36 12.48
C GLY A 58 -9.83 4.67 12.08
N MET A 59 -9.29 5.45 13.02
CA MET A 59 -8.46 6.62 12.71
C MET A 59 -7.07 6.21 12.22
N GLU A 60 -6.43 5.23 12.85
CA GLU A 60 -5.14 4.66 12.41
C GLU A 60 -5.24 4.11 10.99
N GLU A 61 -6.29 3.36 10.68
CA GLU A 61 -6.55 2.83 9.34
C GLU A 61 -6.66 3.95 8.31
N GLN A 62 -7.44 5.00 8.61
CA GLN A 62 -7.56 6.15 7.71
C GLN A 62 -6.24 6.88 7.49
N ILE A 63 -5.41 7.02 8.53
CA ILE A 63 -4.06 7.58 8.41
C ILE A 63 -3.21 6.70 7.48
N ASN A 64 -3.24 5.38 7.68
CA ASN A 64 -2.47 4.43 6.89
C ASN A 64 -2.86 4.46 5.41
N ILE A 65 -4.17 4.50 5.10
CA ILE A 65 -4.67 4.60 3.72
C ILE A 65 -4.18 5.89 3.06
N ARG A 66 -4.25 7.04 3.76
CA ARG A 66 -3.78 8.33 3.23
C ARG A 66 -2.27 8.34 3.00
N PHE A 67 -1.51 7.75 3.93
CA PHE A 67 -0.06 7.64 3.81
C PHE A 67 0.34 6.72 2.66
N ALA A 68 -0.30 5.56 2.52
CA ALA A 68 -0.09 4.63 1.42
C ALA A 68 -0.37 5.29 0.06
N PHE A 69 -1.48 6.03 -0.06
CA PHE A 69 -1.80 6.77 -1.28
C PHE A 69 -0.75 7.85 -1.60
N SER A 70 -0.26 8.57 -0.58
CA SER A 70 0.76 9.60 -0.75
C SER A 70 2.07 9.01 -1.24
N ASN A 71 2.52 7.89 -0.64
CA ASN A 71 3.71 7.17 -1.06
C ASN A 71 3.59 6.63 -2.48
N PHE A 72 2.45 6.00 -2.81
CA PHE A 72 2.18 5.50 -4.16
C PHE A 72 2.23 6.64 -5.18
N SER A 73 1.52 7.73 -4.92
CA SER A 73 1.46 8.88 -5.83
C SER A 73 2.82 9.54 -6.04
N TYR A 74 3.60 9.67 -4.96
CA TYR A 74 4.96 10.22 -5.03
C TYR A 74 5.89 9.31 -5.83
N GLY A 75 5.95 8.02 -5.49
CA GLY A 75 6.80 7.04 -6.17
C GLY A 75 6.45 6.87 -7.64
N PHE A 76 5.15 6.86 -7.98
CA PHE A 76 4.68 6.77 -9.36
C PHE A 76 5.12 7.98 -10.19
N ARG A 77 4.95 9.20 -9.67
CA ARG A 77 5.40 10.43 -10.34
C ARG A 77 6.91 10.44 -10.52
N LEU A 78 7.66 10.08 -9.47
CA LEU A 78 9.11 10.01 -9.51
C LEU A 78 9.60 9.00 -10.57
N GLY A 79 8.97 7.82 -10.66
CA GLY A 79 9.28 6.83 -11.68
C GLY A 79 9.04 7.35 -13.11
N ILE A 80 7.94 8.07 -13.35
CA ILE A 80 7.68 8.72 -14.64
C ILE A 80 8.74 9.78 -14.95
N MET A 81 9.14 10.58 -13.98
CA MET A 81 10.19 11.58 -14.16
C MET A 81 11.53 10.94 -14.53
N PHE A 82 11.93 9.85 -13.87
CA PHE A 82 13.14 9.11 -14.23
C PHE A 82 13.06 8.49 -15.63
N MET A 83 11.91 7.94 -16.01
CA MET A 83 11.72 7.41 -17.37
C MET A 83 11.85 8.53 -18.41
N ALA A 84 11.17 9.66 -18.19
CA ALA A 84 11.27 10.81 -19.09
C ALA A 84 12.70 11.33 -19.20
N ASP A 85 13.40 11.48 -18.08
CA ASP A 85 14.82 11.86 -18.04
C ASP A 85 15.68 10.89 -18.86
N ALA A 86 15.54 9.57 -18.64
CA ALA A 86 16.31 8.56 -19.37
C ALA A 86 16.05 8.55 -20.90
N PHE A 87 14.85 8.88 -21.35
CA PHE A 87 14.51 8.95 -22.79
C PHE A 87 14.81 10.31 -23.43
N THR A 88 14.94 11.37 -22.64
CA THR A 88 15.24 12.73 -23.13
C THR A 88 16.71 13.10 -22.97
N ALA A 89 17.46 12.37 -22.14
CA ALA A 89 18.90 12.42 -22.11
C ALA A 89 19.42 11.93 -23.48
N ASP A 90 19.97 12.87 -24.25
CA ASP A 90 20.58 12.60 -25.56
C ASP A 90 21.44 11.34 -25.52
N GLU A 91 21.32 10.48 -26.54
CA GLU A 91 22.13 9.27 -26.80
C GLU A 91 23.64 9.57 -27.02
N ALA A 92 24.17 10.69 -26.55
CA ALA A 92 25.58 11.07 -26.67
C ALA A 92 26.51 10.28 -25.73
N PHE A 93 25.99 9.46 -24.81
CA PHE A 93 26.78 8.74 -23.79
C PHE A 93 26.96 7.23 -24.02
N ILE A 94 26.49 6.66 -25.14
CA ILE A 94 26.75 5.25 -25.50
C ILE A 94 27.55 5.16 -26.82
N GLN A 95 28.59 5.98 -26.94
CA GLN A 95 29.74 5.72 -27.81
C GLN A 95 31.03 6.19 -27.14
N GLN A 96 31.56 5.39 -26.21
CA GLN A 96 33.00 5.29 -25.91
C GLN A 96 33.36 3.83 -25.65
#